data_AF-A0A094KT48-F1
#
_entry.id   AF-A0A094KT48-F1
#
_cell.length_a   1.000
_cell.length_b   1.000
_cell.length_c   1.000
_cell.angle_alpha   90.00
_cell.angle_beta   90.00
_cell.angle_gamma   90.00
#
_symmetry.space_group_name_H-M   'P 1'
#
loop_
_entity.id
_entity.type
_entity.pdbx_description
1 polymer ?
#
loop_
_entity_poly.entity_id
_entity_poly.type
_entity_poly.pdbx_seq_one_letter_code
_entity_poly.pdbx_strand_id
1 'polypeptide(L)' 'SAANVGRVPCGADNEYRFAAKTVTSGSLVLITLERWEGAAAQLTVNSEKMVIGTMLVKDIIQALAQ' A
#
# COMPACT_ATOMS: atom_id res chain seq x y z
N SER A 1 8.48 6.30 9.50
CA SER A 1 7.02 6.45 9.58
C SER A 1 6.45 5.95 8.27
N ALA A 2 5.95 4.70 8.23
CA ALA A 2 5.23 4.22 7.04
C ALA A 2 3.90 4.97 6.98
N ALA A 3 3.44 5.34 5.80
CA ALA A 3 2.29 6.23 5.55
C ALA A 3 1.08 5.99 6.48
N ASN A 4 0.30 7.04 6.76
CA ASN A 4 -0.93 6.99 7.57
C ASN A 4 -2.03 6.19 6.85
N VAL A 5 -1.90 4.85 6.86
CA VAL A 5 -2.79 3.92 6.17
C VAL A 5 -3.55 3.07 7.18
N GLY A 6 -4.85 2.90 6.95
CA GLY A 6 -5.69 2.01 7.75
C GLY A 6 -5.84 0.65 7.07
N ARG A 7 -5.73 -0.44 7.82
CA ARG A 7 -6.01 -1.79 7.31
C ARG A 7 -7.50 -1.94 7.05
N VAL A 8 -7.85 -2.40 5.86
CA VAL A 8 -9.21 -2.75 5.47
C VAL A 8 -9.41 -4.26 5.65
N PRO A 9 -10.50 -4.72 6.27
CA PRO A 9 -10.81 -6.14 6.37
C PRO A 9 -10.82 -6.80 4.98
N CYS A 10 -10.16 -7.94 4.87
CA CYS A 10 -10.03 -8.73 3.66
C CYS A 10 -10.39 -10.18 4.01
N GLY A 11 -11.07 -10.89 3.11
CA GLY A 11 -11.48 -12.28 3.29
C GLY A 11 -10.44 -13.32 2.88
N ALA A 12 -9.31 -12.90 2.30
CA ALA A 12 -8.23 -13.78 1.87
C ALA A 12 -7.04 -13.70 2.83
N ASP A 13 -6.53 -14.86 3.25
CA ASP A 13 -5.45 -14.98 4.26
C ASP A 13 -4.11 -14.37 3.80
N ASN A 14 -3.90 -14.35 2.48
CA ASN A 14 -2.62 -13.98 1.87
C ASN A 14 -2.60 -12.51 1.41
N GLU A 15 -3.72 -11.79 1.59
CA GLU A 15 -3.93 -10.46 1.03
C GLU A 15 -4.16 -9.43 2.14
N TYR A 16 -3.40 -8.35 2.08
CA TYR A 16 -3.50 -7.21 2.98
C TYR A 16 -3.94 -5.98 2.20
N ARG A 17 -5.12 -5.47 2.53
CA ARG A 17 -5.65 -4.24 1.94
C ARG A 17 -5.50 -3.10 2.92
N PHE A 18 -5.10 -1.95 2.40
CA PHE A 18 -5.06 -0.69 3.14
C PHE A 18 -5.71 0.42 2.34
N ALA A 19 -6.27 1.39 3.04
CA ALA A 19 -6.81 2.61 2.47
C ALA A 19 -6.25 3.81 3.23
N ALA A 20 -6.00 4.88 2.49
CA ALA A 20 -5.55 6.15 3.04
C ALA A 20 -6.11 7.32 2.25
N LYS A 21 -5.95 8.51 2.83
CA LYS A 21 -6.28 9.77 2.20
C LYS A 21 -5.12 10.74 2.36
N THR A 22 -4.76 11.41 1.27
CA THR A 22 -3.75 12.48 1.32
C THR A 22 -4.25 13.65 2.16
N VAL A 23 -3.37 14.25 2.97
CA VAL A 23 -3.74 15.31 3.92
C VAL A 23 -4.21 16.56 3.18
N THR A 24 -3.46 17.02 2.18
CA THR A 24 -3.72 18.30 1.51
C THR A 24 -4.84 18.21 0.48
N SER A 25 -4.84 17.19 -0.39
CA SER A 25 -5.81 17.11 -1.49
C SER A 25 -6.99 16.19 -1.23
N GLY A 26 -7.00 15.42 -0.14
CA GLY A 26 -8.08 14.49 0.12
C GLY A 26 -8.15 13.30 -0.86
N SER A 27 -7.16 13.15 -1.76
CA SER A 27 -7.10 12.06 -2.73
C SER A 27 -6.98 10.72 -2.03
N LEU A 28 -7.76 9.74 -2.51
CA LEU A 28 -7.75 8.38 -2.00
C LEU A 28 -6.53 7.62 -2.53
N VAL A 29 -5.99 6.78 -1.66
CA VAL A 29 -4.95 5.81 -2.00
C VAL A 29 -5.39 4.44 -1.49
N LEU A 30 -5.37 3.44 -2.37
CA LEU A 30 -5.64 2.05 -2.05
C LEU A 30 -4.36 1.24 -2.26
N ILE A 31 -4.04 0.40 -1.28
CA ILE A 31 -2.83 -0.40 -1.27
C ILE A 31 -3.22 -1.85 -1.08
N THR A 32 -2.71 -2.73 -1.93
CA THR A 32 -2.86 -4.17 -1.80
C THR A 32 -1.48 -4.79 -1.74
N LEU A 33 -1.23 -5.60 -0.72
CA LEU A 33 -0.06 -6.46 -0.61
C LEU A 33 -0.54 -7.91 -0.64
N GLU A 34 -0.19 -8.63 -1.69
CA GLU A 34 -0.49 -10.05 -1.83
C GLU A 34 0.80 -10.85 -1.62
N ARG A 35 0.78 -11.81 -0.69
CA ARG A 35 1.87 -12.76 -0.54
C ARG A 35 1.75 -13.87 -1.56
N TRP A 36 2.83 -14.12 -2.27
CA TRP A 36 2.95 -15.24 -3.19
C TRP A 36 3.69 -16.40 -2.51
N GLU A 37 3.76 -17.55 -3.17
CA GLU A 37 4.53 -18.68 -2.64
C GLU A 37 6.01 -18.31 -2.42
N GLY A 38 6.57 -18.76 -1.30
CA GLY A 38 7.93 -18.43 -0.88
C GLY A 38 8.03 -17.08 -0.14
N ALA A 39 9.07 -16.30 -0.47
CA ALA A 39 9.38 -15.01 0.16
C ALA A 39 9.04 -13.80 -0.74
N ALA A 40 8.24 -14.01 -1.78
CA ALA A 40 7.82 -12.97 -2.71
C ALA A 40 6.46 -12.36 -2.32
N ALA A 41 6.28 -11.09 -2.60
CA ALA A 41 5.00 -10.40 -2.46
C ALA A 41 4.80 -9.41 -3.59
N GLN A 42 3.55 -9.25 -4.04
CA GLN A 42 3.14 -8.22 -4.98
C GLN A 42 2.55 -7.04 -4.23
N LEU A 43 3.14 -5.86 -4.44
CA LEU A 43 2.63 -4.59 -3.96
C LEU A 43 1.93 -3.85 -5.10
N THR A 44 0.66 -3.51 -4.91
CA THR A 44 -0.13 -2.67 -5.81
C THR A 44 -0.57 -1.42 -5.08
N VAL A 45 -0.33 -0.24 -5.68
CA VAL A 45 -0.77 1.06 -5.15
C VAL A 45 -1.61 1.77 -6.20
N ASN A 46 -2.89 1.98 -5.90
CA ASN A 46 -3.81 2.77 -6.72
C ASN A 46 -3.98 4.15 -6.08
N SER A 47 -3.73 5.20 -6.86
CA SER A 47 -3.81 6.59 -6.40
C SER A 47 -4.28 7.47 -7.55
N GLU A 48 -5.11 8.46 -7.25
CA GLU A 48 -5.50 9.50 -8.21
C GLU A 48 -4.29 10.34 -8.66
N LYS A 49 -3.29 10.45 -7.79
CA LYS A 49 -2.05 11.19 -8.05
C LYS A 49 -0.91 10.23 -8.26
N MET A 50 -0.42 10.15 -9.50
CA MET A 50 0.66 9.26 -9.91
C MET A 50 1.94 9.43 -9.08
N VAL A 51 2.37 10.68 -8.82
CA VAL A 51 3.58 10.97 -8.02
C VAL A 51 3.47 10.42 -6.59
N ILE A 52 2.29 10.52 -5.97
CA ILE A 52 2.07 10.00 -4.62
C ILE A 52 2.08 8.47 -4.65
N GLY A 53 1.48 7.86 -5.67
CA GLY A 53 1.50 6.41 -5.86
C GLY A 53 2.93 5.86 -5.94
N THR A 54 3.79 6.47 -6.75
CA THR A 54 5.18 6.02 -6.91
C THR A 54 6.03 6.24 -5.66
N MET A 55 5.83 7.35 -4.94
CA MET A 55 6.50 7.59 -3.65
C MET A 55 6.12 6.51 -2.62
N LEU A 56 4.83 6.19 -2.51
CA LEU A 56 4.36 5.20 -1.55
C LEU A 56 4.87 3.78 -1.87
N VAL A 57 4.93 3.41 -3.15
CA VAL A 57 5.55 2.13 -3.55
C VAL A 57 6.98 2.03 -3.03
N LYS A 58 7.79 3.07 -3.26
CA LYS A 58 9.20 3.11 -2.82
C LYS A 58 9.32 3.03 -1.30
N ASP A 59 8.54 3.83 -0.58
CA ASP A 59 8.59 3.90 0.89
C ASP A 59 8.18 2.57 1.53
N ILE A 60 7.15 1.89 0.98
CA ILE A 60 6.69 0.59 1.47
C ILE A 60 7.74 -0.48 1.18
N ILE A 61 8.29 -0.55 -0.03
CA ILE A 61 9.35 -1.52 -0.36
C ILE A 61 10.56 -1.32 0.55
N GLN A 62 10.98 -0.07 0.76
CA GLN A 62 12.10 0.23 1.65
C GLN A 62 11.81 -0.20 3.09
N ALA A 63 10.59 0.05 3.59
CA ALA A 63 10.19 -0.35 4.94
C ALA A 63 10.10 -1.88 5.13
N LEU A 64 9.71 -2.62 4.09
CA LEU A 64 9.65 -4.08 4.10
C LEU A 64 11.03 -4.75 3.95
N ALA A 65 12.02 -4.01 3.46
CA ALA A 65 13.39 -4.47 3.28
C ALA A 65 14.33 -4.16 4.47
N GLN A 66 13.83 -3.49 5.53
CA GLN A 66 14.54 -3.31 6.80
C GLN A 66 14.37 -4.55 7.68
#